data_AF-A0A432H6T2-F1
#
_entry.id   AF-A0A432H6T2-F1
#
_cell.length_a   1.000
_cell.length_b   1.000
_cell.length_c   1.000
_cell.angle_alpha   90.00
_cell.angle_beta   90.00
_cell.angle_gamma   90.00
#
_symmetry.space_group_name_H-M   'P 1'
#
loop_
_entity.id
_entity.type
_entity.pdbx_description
1 polymer ?
#
loop_
_entity_poly.entity_id
_entity_poly.type
_entity_poly.pdbx_seq_one_letter_code
_entity_poly.pdbx_strand_id
1 'polypeptide(L)'
;MKIGRIGDRNIRSLETRPSRAGARHEVPDPGLAVRSKERLMTNVLRASSARVSLLIFAYFLLLVCGSFSPVSAYQTDDVDELIRDIALEGQERVKASQSATEAAQKLMNELRYVEAEEKLQEAVRLDPGNDDARQKLETVLLILGDRSGDIRDLRRRLVEEKNVRLQQDVFELERLYLSGRLAMDDNEYDKAISIFDQVLERIRWFPFDFDLSDQQNRAKQSKQEATRLGQQATAAARREQEMRILSRAESEMTRSLSFIQNRIEEVLRQARRLFAERDYEAVIDLCDTVLNLDPSRRDVRALRREAAELRHMYEVLDAGMQTAVEWERTFISQLESEIPYTDIFNFPSREDWMRISRQDQSLEQRLQAVESAQEQSIRSKLRVRVASVEFPDEPFDQVMKFLSDLSGINFVLTLEAREAIEGGDGMVRLAEVTDLPLENVLNLVLSGNEPPFSYVIRSGAVLIGPSDSIRNDLYLEFYEVSDITKAHPDFRAPKLALQSSQDGDAGGGGGLFDLGGDEDTQETTLDSDLLVELVITALFGDEGEPDGESVKYQNGKLVARTTLVNHRKLIQLLDALRKSTGVMVTVEARFIDLQDNFLESIGVNYGNPFNSNL
;
A
#
# COMPACT_ATOMS: atom_id res chain seq x y z
N MET A 1 28.69 0.15 -22.43
CA MET A 1 29.32 1.34 -21.80
C MET A 1 28.89 2.58 -22.59
N LYS A 2 28.47 3.67 -21.91
CA LYS A 2 27.81 4.89 -22.45
C LYS A 2 26.35 4.66 -22.94
N ILE A 3 25.36 5.39 -22.38
CA ILE A 3 24.77 6.71 -22.78
C ILE A 3 23.98 6.60 -24.10
N GLY A 4 22.72 7.06 -24.22
CA GLY A 4 21.87 7.76 -23.24
C GLY A 4 20.43 7.97 -23.75
N ARG A 5 19.53 8.46 -22.89
CA ARG A 5 18.08 8.55 -23.19
C ARG A 5 17.68 9.96 -23.65
N ILE A 6 17.45 10.10 -24.95
CA ILE A 6 16.59 11.13 -25.57
C ILE A 6 15.18 10.49 -25.66
N GLY A 7 14.04 11.16 -25.52
CA GLY A 7 13.76 12.58 -25.28
C GLY A 7 12.53 13.00 -26.08
N ASP A 8 11.34 12.91 -25.50
CA ASP A 8 10.06 13.15 -26.21
C ASP A 8 9.31 14.41 -25.75
N ARG A 9 8.77 15.15 -26.73
CA ARG A 9 7.88 16.31 -26.56
C ARG A 9 6.87 16.40 -27.71
N ASN A 10 5.60 16.66 -27.36
CA ASN A 10 4.47 17.00 -28.24
C ASN A 10 4.01 15.82 -29.14
N ILE A 11 2.75 15.70 -29.59
CA ILE A 11 1.77 16.65 -30.15
C ILE A 11 0.34 16.14 -29.75
N ARG A 12 -0.52 16.88 -29.03
CA ARG A 12 -1.58 17.84 -29.47
C ARG A 12 -2.71 17.33 -30.40
N SER A 13 -3.91 17.20 -29.83
CA SER A 13 -5.25 17.50 -30.41
C SER A 13 -6.26 17.62 -29.22
N LEU A 14 -7.12 18.65 -29.05
CA LEU A 14 -8.27 19.12 -29.87
C LEU A 14 -9.36 18.02 -29.94
N GLU A 15 -10.63 18.17 -29.52
CA GLU A 15 -11.48 19.28 -29.01
C GLU A 15 -12.51 18.69 -27.99
N THR A 16 -13.16 19.43 -27.07
CA THR A 16 -14.41 20.19 -27.34
C THR A 16 -14.87 21.00 -26.11
N ARG A 17 -15.65 22.06 -26.36
CA ARG A 17 -16.37 22.92 -25.40
C ARG A 17 -17.85 22.98 -25.83
N PRO A 18 -18.83 23.20 -24.93
CA PRO A 18 -19.27 24.55 -24.53
C PRO A 18 -19.62 24.71 -23.02
N SER A 19 -19.30 25.85 -22.39
CA SER A 19 -20.20 27.01 -22.08
C SER A 19 -21.36 26.68 -21.10
N ARG A 20 -21.39 27.12 -19.82
CA ARG A 20 -21.26 28.46 -19.17
C ARG A 20 -22.56 29.31 -19.18
N ALA A 21 -23.35 29.20 -18.11
CA ALA A 21 -24.28 30.18 -17.50
C ALA A 21 -24.83 29.51 -16.20
N GLY A 22 -25.33 30.18 -15.15
CA GLY A 22 -25.46 31.60 -14.79
C GLY A 22 -25.89 31.66 -13.31
N ALA A 23 -25.74 32.80 -12.62
CA ALA A 23 -25.91 32.88 -11.16
C ALA A 23 -27.26 33.44 -10.69
N ARG A 24 -27.72 32.97 -9.50
CA ARG A 24 -28.67 33.59 -8.54
C ARG A 24 -30.06 34.04 -9.02
N HIS A 25 -31.11 33.59 -8.33
CA HIS A 25 -32.14 34.51 -7.81
C HIS A 25 -32.95 34.00 -6.61
N GLU A 26 -33.54 34.99 -5.93
CA GLU A 26 -34.14 35.02 -4.59
C GLU A 26 -35.32 36.05 -4.65
N VAL A 27 -36.32 36.13 -3.75
CA VAL A 27 -36.46 35.52 -2.41
C VAL A 27 -37.81 34.79 -2.12
N PRO A 28 -39.02 35.41 -1.97
CA PRO A 28 -39.77 35.11 -0.72
C PRO A 28 -41.29 34.79 -0.80
N ASP A 29 -41.80 34.36 0.38
CA ASP A 29 -43.09 34.74 1.03
C ASP A 29 -44.45 34.14 0.57
N PRO A 30 -45.56 34.28 1.35
CA PRO A 30 -45.71 34.44 2.83
C PRO A 30 -46.95 33.75 3.50
N GLY A 31 -46.98 33.71 4.85
CA GLY A 31 -48.20 33.80 5.71
C GLY A 31 -49.14 32.57 5.81
N LEU A 32 -49.99 32.36 6.82
CA LEU A 32 -50.34 33.04 8.10
C LEU A 32 -50.57 31.92 9.16
N ALA A 33 -50.15 31.98 10.43
CA ALA A 33 -50.45 32.89 11.55
C ALA A 33 -51.80 32.66 12.28
N VAL A 34 -51.78 32.88 13.62
CA VAL A 34 -52.90 33.14 14.57
C VAL A 34 -53.46 31.98 15.45
N ARG A 35 -52.92 31.94 16.69
CA ARG A 35 -53.60 31.92 18.02
C ARG A 35 -54.82 31.00 18.35
N SER A 36 -54.57 30.18 19.38
CA SER A 36 -55.26 30.14 20.71
C SER A 36 -56.70 29.59 20.89
N LYS A 37 -56.85 28.82 22.00
CA LYS A 37 -58.02 28.74 22.93
C LYS A 37 -59.35 28.23 22.29
N GLU A 38 -60.13 27.33 22.91
CA GLU A 38 -60.43 27.08 24.33
C GLU A 38 -60.96 25.62 24.51
N ARG A 39 -60.78 24.94 25.66
CA ARG A 39 -61.83 24.51 26.64
C ARG A 39 -63.04 23.72 26.07
N LEU A 40 -63.62 22.69 26.72
CA LEU A 40 -63.79 22.40 28.16
C LEU A 40 -63.81 20.88 28.49
N MET A 41 -63.50 20.57 29.77
CA MET A 41 -64.05 19.47 30.61
C MET A 41 -63.78 18.01 30.21
N THR A 42 -63.52 17.09 31.15
CA THR A 42 -64.06 16.99 32.52
C THR A 42 -63.02 16.93 33.67
N ASN A 43 -63.43 17.43 34.83
CA ASN A 43 -62.72 17.29 36.11
C ASN A 43 -63.04 15.93 36.75
N VAL A 44 -62.13 15.37 37.57
CA VAL A 44 -62.24 15.37 39.05
C VAL A 44 -60.83 15.29 39.65
N LEU A 45 -60.40 16.34 40.34
CA LEU A 45 -59.32 16.30 41.33
C LEU A 45 -59.95 16.33 42.73
N ARG A 46 -59.37 15.60 43.67
CA ARG A 46 -59.61 15.83 45.10
C ARG A 46 -58.28 15.83 45.85
N ALA A 47 -57.73 17.02 46.01
CA ALA A 47 -56.67 17.32 46.98
C ALA A 47 -57.22 18.40 47.91
N SER A 48 -57.00 18.24 49.22
CA SER A 48 -57.30 19.29 50.20
C SER A 48 -56.43 19.12 51.44
N SER A 49 -55.43 20.00 51.57
CA SER A 49 -54.66 20.21 52.78
C SER A 49 -55.01 21.58 53.38
N ALA A 50 -55.64 21.58 54.55
CA ALA A 50 -55.76 22.71 55.47
C ALA A 50 -56.00 22.12 56.87
N ARG A 51 -55.07 22.21 57.82
CA ARG A 51 -54.71 23.36 58.67
C ARG A 51 -55.83 23.85 59.59
N VAL A 52 -55.57 23.59 60.89
CA VAL A 52 -55.64 24.55 62.02
C VAL A 52 -56.97 24.72 62.78
N SER A 53 -56.87 24.39 64.08
CA SER A 53 -57.57 24.92 65.26
C SER A 53 -59.10 24.93 65.33
N LEU A 54 -59.65 23.96 66.08
CA LEU A 54 -60.79 24.18 66.97
C LEU A 54 -60.95 23.04 67.99
N LEU A 55 -60.39 23.22 69.20
CA LEU A 55 -60.97 22.72 70.45
C LEU A 55 -60.29 23.39 71.65
N ILE A 56 -60.86 24.52 72.03
CA ILE A 56 -60.53 25.24 73.26
C ILE A 56 -61.11 24.44 74.43
N PHE A 57 -60.28 23.67 75.13
CA PHE A 57 -60.67 23.04 76.39
C PHE A 57 -60.46 24.02 77.54
N ALA A 58 -61.29 25.07 77.57
CA ALA A 58 -61.32 26.05 78.64
C ALA A 58 -62.44 25.72 79.63
N TYR A 59 -62.12 24.93 80.66
CA TYR A 59 -62.76 25.11 81.96
C TYR A 59 -61.79 24.80 83.09
N PHE A 60 -61.13 25.86 83.58
CA PHE A 60 -60.26 25.84 84.74
C PHE A 60 -60.92 26.69 85.84
N LEU A 61 -61.80 26.09 86.65
CA LEU A 61 -62.17 26.60 87.97
C LEU A 61 -62.87 25.52 88.82
N LEU A 62 -62.59 25.51 90.13
CA LEU A 62 -62.93 24.50 91.16
C LEU A 62 -61.95 23.31 91.17
N LEU A 63 -60.79 23.36 91.82
CA LEU A 63 -60.43 23.97 93.12
C LEU A 63 -61.12 23.31 94.33
N VAL A 64 -60.50 22.20 94.77
CA VAL A 64 -60.16 21.86 96.17
C VAL A 64 -61.29 21.43 97.14
N CYS A 65 -60.95 20.42 97.97
CA CYS A 65 -61.73 19.79 99.04
C CYS A 65 -62.98 18.98 98.59
N GLY A 66 -63.18 17.73 99.02
CA GLY A 66 -62.34 16.87 99.87
C GLY A 66 -63.12 15.63 100.30
N SER A 67 -62.85 14.48 99.69
CA SER A 67 -63.57 13.23 99.98
C SER A 67 -62.87 12.42 101.08
N PHE A 68 -63.17 12.74 102.34
CA PHE A 68 -62.85 11.85 103.47
C PHE A 68 -63.98 10.83 103.67
N SER A 69 -63.63 9.55 103.68
CA SER A 69 -64.56 8.46 104.01
C SER A 69 -64.86 8.44 105.52
N PRO A 70 -66.13 8.30 105.95
CA PRO A 70 -66.44 8.12 107.36
C PRO A 70 -66.15 6.67 107.79
N VAL A 71 -65.25 6.51 108.78
CA VAL A 71 -65.11 5.25 109.54
C VAL A 71 -65.82 5.44 110.88
N SER A 72 -66.68 4.49 111.22
CA SER A 72 -67.47 4.48 112.45
C SER A 72 -66.64 4.04 113.65
N ALA A 73 -66.64 4.83 114.73
CA ALA A 73 -66.17 4.42 116.06
C ALA A 73 -66.84 5.25 117.19
N TYR A 74 -67.98 4.75 117.65
CA TYR A 74 -68.42 4.69 119.06
C TYR A 74 -67.91 5.75 120.07
N GLN A 75 -68.76 6.76 120.32
CA GLN A 75 -69.35 7.05 121.65
C GLN A 75 -68.44 7.27 122.88
N THR A 76 -68.25 8.54 123.27
CA THR A 76 -68.42 9.07 124.66
C THR A 76 -68.35 10.60 124.68
N ASP A 77 -69.41 11.27 125.18
CA ASP A 77 -69.52 12.74 125.23
C ASP A 77 -68.67 13.43 126.34
N ASP A 78 -67.75 12.71 126.99
CA ASP A 78 -66.84 13.22 128.03
C ASP A 78 -65.59 13.94 127.48
N VAL A 79 -65.27 13.78 126.19
CA VAL A 79 -64.01 14.29 125.61
C VAL A 79 -64.11 15.78 125.25
N ASP A 80 -65.30 16.29 124.91
CA ASP A 80 -65.50 17.69 124.51
C ASP A 80 -65.44 18.68 125.68
N GLU A 81 -65.72 18.24 126.92
CA GLU A 81 -65.49 19.04 128.12
C GLU A 81 -63.97 19.12 128.41
N LEU A 82 -63.26 17.98 128.31
CA LEU A 82 -61.80 17.91 128.48
C LEU A 82 -61.03 18.72 127.42
N ILE A 83 -61.49 18.71 126.15
CA ILE A 83 -60.88 19.49 125.07
C ILE A 83 -61.08 21.01 125.28
N ARG A 84 -62.21 21.44 125.86
CA ARG A 84 -62.41 22.84 126.23
C ARG A 84 -61.48 23.29 127.35
N ASP A 85 -61.33 22.48 128.39
CA ASP A 85 -60.42 22.81 129.50
C ASP A 85 -58.96 22.85 129.05
N ILE A 86 -58.51 21.89 128.23
CA ILE A 86 -57.15 21.88 127.66
C ILE A 86 -56.93 23.07 126.70
N ALA A 87 -57.95 23.49 125.95
CA ALA A 87 -57.86 24.67 125.07
C ALA A 87 -57.84 26.00 125.85
N LEU A 88 -58.56 26.09 126.97
CA LEU A 88 -58.50 27.22 127.89
C LEU A 88 -57.13 27.30 128.57
N GLU A 89 -56.63 26.21 129.13
CA GLU A 89 -55.30 26.13 129.75
C GLU A 89 -54.18 26.44 128.73
N GLY A 90 -54.32 25.96 127.49
CA GLY A 90 -53.41 26.29 126.39
C GLY A 90 -53.39 27.78 126.03
N GLN A 91 -54.55 28.45 125.99
CA GLN A 91 -54.61 29.89 125.78
C GLN A 91 -54.03 30.68 126.96
N GLU A 92 -54.20 30.21 128.19
CA GLU A 92 -53.57 30.82 129.37
C GLU A 92 -52.05 30.70 129.31
N ARG A 93 -51.50 29.55 128.91
CA ARG A 93 -50.05 29.37 128.73
C ARG A 93 -49.45 30.28 127.65
N VAL A 94 -50.12 30.43 126.50
CA VAL A 94 -49.66 31.36 125.43
C VAL A 94 -49.73 32.82 125.89
N LYS A 95 -50.82 33.23 126.57
CA LYS A 95 -50.92 34.59 127.14
C LYS A 95 -49.90 34.83 128.26
N ALA A 96 -49.62 33.82 129.08
CA ALA A 96 -48.57 33.89 130.10
C ALA A 96 -47.17 34.00 129.49
N SER A 97 -46.89 33.25 128.41
CA SER A 97 -45.65 33.40 127.63
C SER A 97 -45.50 34.82 127.06
N GLN A 98 -46.55 35.37 126.45
CA GLN A 98 -46.56 36.76 125.94
C GLN A 98 -46.39 37.80 127.06
N SER A 99 -47.06 37.62 128.20
CA SER A 99 -46.86 38.48 129.38
C SER A 99 -45.42 38.40 129.92
N ALA A 100 -44.81 37.21 129.89
CA ALA A 100 -43.42 37.01 130.27
C ALA A 100 -42.43 37.63 129.27
N THR A 101 -42.67 37.58 127.95
CA THR A 101 -41.84 38.30 126.97
C THR A 101 -41.98 39.82 127.09
N GLU A 102 -43.17 40.34 127.38
CA GLU A 102 -43.36 41.77 127.64
C GLU A 102 -42.68 42.22 128.95
N ALA A 103 -42.76 41.40 130.01
CA ALA A 103 -42.06 41.66 131.26
C ALA A 103 -40.54 41.63 131.06
N ALA A 104 -40.01 40.65 130.33
CA ALA A 104 -38.61 40.60 129.97
C ALA A 104 -38.18 41.79 129.10
N GLN A 105 -39.01 42.23 128.15
CA GLN A 105 -38.71 43.41 127.33
C GLN A 105 -38.56 44.67 128.20
N LYS A 106 -39.37 44.82 129.26
CA LYS A 106 -39.19 45.91 130.24
C LYS A 106 -37.85 45.78 130.99
N LEU A 107 -37.50 44.59 131.45
CA LEU A 107 -36.20 44.32 132.10
C LEU A 107 -35.00 44.57 131.16
N MET A 108 -35.10 44.23 129.87
CA MET A 108 -34.09 44.57 128.86
C MET A 108 -33.94 46.08 128.68
N ASN A 109 -35.06 46.82 128.68
CA ASN A 109 -35.05 48.28 128.59
C ASN A 109 -34.48 48.94 129.88
N GLU A 110 -34.61 48.27 131.03
CA GLU A 110 -33.95 48.63 132.31
C GLU A 110 -32.48 48.16 132.39
N LEU A 111 -31.92 47.57 131.33
CA LEU A 111 -30.56 46.99 131.27
C LEU A 111 -30.31 45.79 132.21
N ARG A 112 -31.37 45.16 132.73
CA ARG A 112 -31.32 44.02 133.67
C ARG A 112 -31.37 42.68 132.93
N TYR A 113 -30.36 42.45 132.10
CA TYR A 113 -30.33 41.34 131.14
C TYR A 113 -30.41 39.93 131.76
N VAL A 114 -29.82 39.70 132.94
CA VAL A 114 -29.86 38.38 133.61
C VAL A 114 -31.31 38.03 134.04
N GLU A 115 -32.05 39.01 134.56
CA GLU A 115 -33.45 38.81 134.94
C GLU A 115 -34.36 38.71 133.71
N ALA A 116 -34.04 39.46 132.65
CA ALA A 116 -34.71 39.31 131.36
C ALA A 116 -34.49 37.90 130.77
N GLU A 117 -33.29 37.31 130.92
CA GLU A 117 -33.00 35.95 130.50
C GLU A 117 -33.90 34.95 131.23
N GLU A 118 -34.01 35.03 132.55
CA GLU A 118 -34.87 34.13 133.34
C GLU A 118 -36.34 34.23 132.90
N LYS A 119 -36.84 35.44 132.65
CA LYS A 119 -38.21 35.67 132.13
C LYS A 119 -38.40 35.23 130.67
N LEU A 120 -37.38 35.29 129.83
CA LEU A 120 -37.43 34.76 128.46
C LEU A 120 -37.33 33.23 128.42
N GLN A 121 -36.53 32.63 129.29
CA GLN A 121 -36.53 31.18 129.48
C GLN A 121 -37.89 30.70 130.00
N GLU A 122 -38.51 31.42 130.95
CA GLU A 122 -39.88 31.16 131.41
C GLU A 122 -40.88 31.24 130.25
N ALA A 123 -40.82 32.30 129.43
CA ALA A 123 -41.67 32.45 128.24
C ALA A 123 -41.53 31.29 127.23
N VAL A 124 -40.31 30.84 126.95
CA VAL A 124 -40.04 29.72 126.02
C VAL A 124 -40.41 28.36 126.62
N ARG A 125 -40.39 28.20 127.96
CA ARG A 125 -40.92 26.99 128.63
C ARG A 125 -42.45 26.95 128.59
N LEU A 126 -43.11 28.11 128.73
CA LEU A 126 -44.58 28.23 128.69
C LEU A 126 -45.13 28.02 127.27
N ASP A 127 -44.47 28.58 126.26
CA ASP A 127 -44.77 28.35 124.85
C ASP A 127 -43.47 28.17 124.03
N PRO A 128 -43.08 26.92 123.74
CA PRO A 128 -41.95 26.63 122.84
C PRO A 128 -42.15 27.16 121.41
N GLY A 129 -43.40 27.41 120.99
CA GLY A 129 -43.76 27.96 119.69
C GLY A 129 -43.50 29.47 119.56
N ASN A 130 -43.35 30.21 120.66
CA ASN A 130 -43.20 31.66 120.62
C ASN A 130 -41.85 32.11 120.01
N ASP A 131 -41.86 32.48 118.72
CA ASP A 131 -40.67 32.94 117.99
C ASP A 131 -40.11 34.26 118.54
N ASP A 132 -40.96 35.19 119.00
CA ASP A 132 -40.54 36.46 119.59
C ASP A 132 -39.81 36.26 120.93
N ALA A 133 -40.30 35.33 121.77
CA ALA A 133 -39.59 34.90 122.98
C ALA A 133 -38.20 34.34 122.65
N ARG A 134 -38.11 33.47 121.62
CA ARG A 134 -36.85 32.82 121.23
C ARG A 134 -35.85 33.83 120.65
N GLN A 135 -36.27 34.77 119.81
CA GLN A 135 -35.39 35.80 119.26
C GLN A 135 -34.87 36.76 120.34
N LYS A 136 -35.73 37.16 121.29
CA LYS A 136 -35.32 37.99 122.43
C LYS A 136 -34.38 37.23 123.36
N LEU A 137 -34.65 35.94 123.64
CA LEU A 137 -33.76 35.09 124.44
C LEU A 137 -32.37 34.96 123.78
N GLU A 138 -32.32 34.70 122.47
CA GLU A 138 -31.07 34.64 121.70
C GLU A 138 -30.31 35.97 121.73
N THR A 139 -31.02 37.10 121.63
CA THR A 139 -30.43 38.44 121.76
C THR A 139 -29.88 38.70 123.17
N VAL A 140 -30.57 38.28 124.22
CA VAL A 140 -30.13 38.42 125.62
C VAL A 140 -28.93 37.51 125.91
N LEU A 141 -28.96 36.25 125.45
CA LEU A 141 -27.83 35.32 125.57
C LEU A 141 -26.59 35.83 124.83
N LEU A 142 -26.75 36.49 123.68
CA LEU A 142 -25.66 37.13 122.95
C LEU A 142 -25.03 38.30 123.75
N ILE A 143 -25.85 39.10 124.43
CA ILE A 143 -25.38 40.20 125.30
C ILE A 143 -24.70 39.66 126.56
N LEU A 144 -25.20 38.55 127.13
CA LEU A 144 -24.61 37.86 128.28
C LEU A 144 -23.40 36.99 127.93
N GLY A 145 -23.17 36.71 126.64
CA GLY A 145 -21.95 36.12 126.10
C GLY A 145 -21.95 34.60 125.91
N ASP A 146 -23.11 33.93 125.96
CA ASP A 146 -23.19 32.46 125.78
C ASP A 146 -23.35 32.07 124.28
N ARG A 147 -22.66 31.00 123.85
CA ARG A 147 -22.31 30.75 122.43
C ARG A 147 -22.80 29.41 121.88
N SER A 148 -24.09 29.10 122.01
CA SER A 148 -24.66 27.81 121.60
C SER A 148 -25.26 27.75 120.17
N GLY A 149 -25.22 28.84 119.38
CA GLY A 149 -25.89 28.96 118.07
C GLY A 149 -25.14 28.43 116.83
N ASP A 150 -23.82 28.67 116.72
CA ASP A 150 -23.05 28.61 115.45
C ASP A 150 -23.10 27.27 114.68
N ILE A 151 -23.24 26.15 115.39
CA ILE A 151 -23.16 24.80 114.80
C ILE A 151 -24.35 24.51 113.85
N ARG A 152 -25.48 25.19 114.03
CA ARG A 152 -26.72 24.89 113.30
C ARG A 152 -26.71 25.42 111.85
N ASP A 153 -26.06 26.56 111.62
CA ASP A 153 -26.00 27.23 110.31
C ASP A 153 -24.97 26.64 109.35
N LEU A 154 -23.87 26.06 109.87
CA LEU A 154 -22.89 25.35 109.04
C LEU A 154 -23.52 24.12 108.37
N ARG A 155 -24.36 23.38 109.10
CA ARG A 155 -25.08 22.20 108.57
C ARG A 155 -26.02 22.59 107.42
N ARG A 156 -26.74 23.72 107.53
CA ARG A 156 -27.69 24.17 106.50
C ARG A 156 -26.97 24.45 105.17
N ARG A 157 -25.88 25.24 105.23
CA ARG A 157 -25.07 25.59 104.05
C ARG A 157 -24.50 24.36 103.33
N LEU A 158 -24.01 23.36 104.07
CA LEU A 158 -23.48 22.12 103.48
C LEU A 158 -24.55 21.28 102.76
N VAL A 159 -25.80 21.29 103.25
CA VAL A 159 -26.93 20.61 102.60
C VAL A 159 -27.35 21.37 101.33
N GLU A 160 -27.45 22.70 101.41
CA GLU A 160 -27.75 23.56 100.25
C GLU A 160 -26.68 23.41 99.16
N GLU A 161 -25.38 23.45 99.50
CA GLU A 161 -24.29 23.27 98.55
C GLU A 161 -24.31 21.88 97.89
N LYS A 162 -24.55 20.79 98.67
CA LYS A 162 -24.75 19.45 98.11
C LYS A 162 -25.89 19.43 97.10
N ASN A 163 -27.03 20.04 97.43
CA ASN A 163 -28.21 20.05 96.58
C ASN A 163 -27.99 20.84 95.28
N VAL A 164 -27.30 21.99 95.35
CA VAL A 164 -26.95 22.79 94.16
C VAL A 164 -26.02 22.01 93.21
N ARG A 165 -25.01 21.32 93.73
CA ARG A 165 -24.12 20.47 92.92
C ARG A 165 -24.88 19.34 92.23
N LEU A 166 -25.78 18.66 92.94
CA LEU A 166 -26.64 17.61 92.35
C LEU A 166 -27.55 18.15 91.24
N GLN A 167 -28.11 19.35 91.40
CA GLN A 167 -28.89 20.01 90.36
C GLN A 167 -28.05 20.36 89.12
N GLN A 168 -26.78 20.76 89.31
CA GLN A 168 -25.84 20.99 88.22
C GLN A 168 -25.52 19.68 87.46
N ASP A 169 -25.20 18.59 88.17
CA ASP A 169 -24.94 17.29 87.54
C ASP A 169 -26.16 16.76 86.74
N VAL A 170 -27.38 16.96 87.24
CA VAL A 170 -28.63 16.61 86.52
C VAL A 170 -28.81 17.47 85.26
N PHE A 171 -28.49 18.76 85.32
CA PHE A 171 -28.55 19.63 84.15
C PHE A 171 -27.49 19.27 83.09
N GLU A 172 -26.29 18.87 83.51
CA GLU A 172 -25.26 18.34 82.61
C GLU A 172 -25.70 17.05 81.91
N LEU A 173 -26.37 16.14 82.64
CA LEU A 173 -26.95 14.93 82.08
C LEU A 173 -27.99 15.21 80.98
N GLU A 174 -28.93 16.13 81.21
CA GLU A 174 -29.93 16.51 80.20
C GLU A 174 -29.27 17.20 78.99
N ARG A 175 -28.29 18.08 79.21
CA ARG A 175 -27.50 18.69 78.12
C ARG A 175 -26.78 17.63 77.27
N LEU A 176 -26.18 16.63 77.90
CA LEU A 176 -25.48 15.56 77.20
C LEU A 176 -26.47 14.68 76.42
N TYR A 177 -27.61 14.33 77.01
CA TYR A 177 -28.71 13.63 76.33
C TYR A 177 -29.21 14.39 75.09
N LEU A 178 -29.43 15.70 75.20
CA LEU A 178 -29.82 16.54 74.07
C LEU A 178 -28.76 16.58 72.97
N SER A 179 -27.46 16.59 73.31
CA SER A 179 -26.40 16.50 72.30
C SER A 179 -26.37 15.15 71.57
N GLY A 180 -26.75 14.06 72.25
CA GLY A 180 -26.93 12.75 71.62
C GLY A 180 -28.12 12.73 70.64
N ARG A 181 -29.20 13.44 70.96
CA ARG A 181 -30.36 13.61 70.06
C ARG A 181 -30.00 14.43 68.81
N LEU A 182 -29.28 15.54 68.97
CA LEU A 182 -28.79 16.33 67.83
C LEU A 182 -27.92 15.50 66.88
N ALA A 183 -27.03 14.66 67.40
CA ALA A 183 -26.24 13.74 66.58
C ALA A 183 -27.09 12.67 65.85
N MET A 184 -28.28 12.32 66.34
CA MET A 184 -29.23 11.48 65.58
C MET A 184 -29.88 12.26 64.44
N ASP A 185 -30.28 13.52 64.69
CA ASP A 185 -30.92 14.39 63.70
C ASP A 185 -29.95 14.73 62.55
N ASP A 186 -28.66 14.90 62.86
CA ASP A 186 -27.56 15.05 61.88
C ASP A 186 -27.18 13.75 61.14
N ASN A 187 -27.87 12.63 61.42
CA ASN A 187 -27.60 11.27 60.90
C ASN A 187 -26.24 10.68 61.32
N GLU A 188 -25.58 11.26 62.32
CA GLU A 188 -24.31 10.78 62.87
C GLU A 188 -24.52 9.71 63.95
N TYR A 189 -25.21 8.62 63.58
CA TYR A 189 -25.70 7.61 64.52
C TYR A 189 -24.62 6.99 65.42
N ASP A 190 -23.41 6.75 64.92
CA ASP A 190 -22.30 6.20 65.73
C ASP A 190 -21.86 7.16 66.85
N LYS A 191 -21.82 8.48 66.56
CA LYS A 191 -21.54 9.51 67.56
C LYS A 191 -22.69 9.59 68.56
N ALA A 192 -23.94 9.56 68.10
CA ALA A 192 -25.12 9.57 68.98
C ALA A 192 -25.10 8.39 69.97
N ILE A 193 -24.83 7.17 69.50
CA ILE A 193 -24.68 5.97 70.34
C ILE A 193 -23.61 6.18 71.41
N SER A 194 -22.44 6.72 71.03
CA SER A 194 -21.34 6.99 71.98
C SER A 194 -21.69 8.04 73.05
N ILE A 195 -22.54 9.02 72.72
CA ILE A 195 -23.00 10.06 73.65
C ILE A 195 -24.04 9.48 74.61
N PHE A 196 -25.01 8.68 74.13
CA PHE A 196 -25.96 8.03 75.03
C PHE A 196 -25.30 7.02 75.98
N ASP A 197 -24.21 6.37 75.58
CA ASP A 197 -23.42 5.54 76.50
C ASP A 197 -22.74 6.37 77.60
N GLN A 198 -22.23 7.57 77.28
CA GLN A 198 -21.69 8.49 78.29
C GLN A 198 -22.77 8.96 79.27
N VAL A 199 -24.00 9.23 78.79
CA VAL A 199 -25.16 9.54 79.65
C VAL A 199 -25.46 8.38 80.59
N LEU A 200 -25.52 7.14 80.07
CA LEU A 200 -25.83 5.95 80.86
C LEU A 200 -24.76 5.62 81.92
N GLU A 201 -23.47 5.80 81.60
CA GLU A 201 -22.40 5.66 82.59
C GLU A 201 -22.43 6.80 83.63
N ARG A 202 -22.63 8.07 83.23
CA ARG A 202 -22.75 9.19 84.20
C ARG A 202 -23.95 9.01 85.15
N ILE A 203 -25.08 8.43 84.68
CA ILE A 203 -26.22 8.04 85.52
C ILE A 203 -25.85 6.88 86.46
N ARG A 204 -25.10 5.87 85.99
CA ARG A 204 -24.71 4.69 86.78
C ARG A 204 -23.85 5.03 88.00
N TRP A 205 -23.04 6.10 87.92
CA TRP A 205 -22.19 6.57 89.03
C TRP A 205 -22.83 7.70 89.85
N PHE A 206 -24.12 8.01 89.63
CA PHE A 206 -24.84 9.05 90.37
C PHE A 206 -25.23 8.58 91.79
N PRO A 207 -25.31 9.48 92.80
CA PRO A 207 -25.72 9.10 94.16
C PRO A 207 -27.09 8.40 94.23
N PHE A 208 -27.13 7.27 94.95
CA PHE A 208 -28.28 6.35 95.04
C PHE A 208 -29.58 6.97 95.62
N ASP A 209 -29.49 8.10 96.32
CA ASP A 209 -30.63 8.78 96.94
C ASP A 209 -31.54 9.52 95.92
N PHE A 210 -31.18 9.56 94.64
CA PHE A 210 -31.86 10.34 93.61
C PHE A 210 -32.38 9.44 92.46
N ASP A 211 -33.67 9.53 92.15
CA ASP A 211 -34.28 8.73 91.09
C ASP A 211 -34.00 9.32 89.69
N LEU A 212 -33.23 8.58 88.89
CA LEU A 212 -32.93 8.89 87.47
C LEU A 212 -33.51 7.84 86.51
N SER A 213 -34.48 7.02 86.95
CA SER A 213 -35.01 5.89 86.17
C SER A 213 -35.61 6.31 84.84
N ASP A 214 -36.33 7.43 84.79
CA ASP A 214 -36.89 7.98 83.53
C ASP A 214 -35.77 8.36 82.54
N GLN A 215 -34.78 9.13 82.99
CA GLN A 215 -33.66 9.57 82.17
C GLN A 215 -32.82 8.39 81.66
N GLN A 216 -32.62 7.37 82.49
CA GLN A 216 -31.93 6.15 82.10
C GLN A 216 -32.72 5.39 81.01
N ASN A 217 -34.05 5.33 81.12
CA ASN A 217 -34.89 4.68 80.12
C ASN A 217 -34.95 5.47 78.80
N ARG A 218 -35.07 6.80 78.86
CA ARG A 218 -34.98 7.70 77.69
C ARG A 218 -33.65 7.54 76.94
N ALA A 219 -32.53 7.50 77.66
CA ALA A 219 -31.20 7.30 77.07
C ALA A 219 -31.03 5.89 76.47
N LYS A 220 -31.51 4.83 77.13
CA LYS A 220 -31.53 3.46 76.58
C LYS A 220 -32.36 3.37 75.29
N GLN A 221 -33.56 3.93 75.28
CA GLN A 221 -34.44 3.95 74.11
C GLN A 221 -33.81 4.71 72.93
N SER A 222 -33.27 5.91 73.18
CA SER A 222 -32.61 6.70 72.12
C SER A 222 -31.35 6.01 71.59
N LYS A 223 -30.57 5.32 72.43
CA LYS A 223 -29.44 4.49 71.97
C LYS A 223 -29.89 3.35 71.05
N GLN A 224 -30.95 2.63 71.44
CA GLN A 224 -31.51 1.55 70.61
C GLN A 224 -32.06 2.07 69.28
N GLU A 225 -32.74 3.23 69.31
CA GLU A 225 -33.23 3.92 68.11
C GLU A 225 -32.07 4.31 67.17
N ALA A 226 -31.03 4.96 67.70
CA ALA A 226 -29.82 5.32 66.94
C ALA A 226 -29.12 4.09 66.34
N THR A 227 -29.02 2.99 67.10
CA THR A 227 -28.42 1.72 66.62
C THR A 227 -29.21 1.14 65.45
N ARG A 228 -30.55 1.12 65.56
CA ARG A 228 -31.44 0.64 64.50
C ARG A 228 -31.35 1.51 63.24
N LEU A 229 -31.31 2.84 63.39
CA LEU A 229 -31.21 3.78 62.28
C LEU A 229 -29.84 3.70 61.59
N GLY A 230 -28.74 3.63 62.35
CA GLY A 230 -27.39 3.44 61.81
C GLY A 230 -27.23 2.14 61.01
N GLN A 231 -27.79 1.03 61.49
CA GLN A 231 -27.83 -0.23 60.74
C GLN A 231 -28.67 -0.13 59.46
N GLN A 232 -29.79 0.60 59.48
CA GLN A 232 -30.61 0.84 58.29
C GLN A 232 -29.89 1.74 57.28
N ALA A 233 -29.24 2.81 57.72
CA ALA A 233 -28.49 3.74 56.87
C ALA A 233 -27.28 3.06 56.21
N THR A 234 -26.48 2.31 56.97
CA THR A 234 -25.33 1.56 56.43
C THR A 234 -25.76 0.46 55.46
N ALA A 235 -26.83 -0.28 55.76
CA ALA A 235 -27.40 -1.27 54.84
C ALA A 235 -27.97 -0.64 53.56
N ALA A 236 -28.61 0.54 53.66
CA ALA A 236 -29.10 1.29 52.50
C ALA A 236 -27.95 1.79 51.62
N ALA A 237 -26.94 2.42 52.21
CA ALA A 237 -25.74 2.90 51.51
C ALA A 237 -25.00 1.76 50.80
N ARG A 238 -24.87 0.59 51.43
CA ARG A 238 -24.26 -0.59 50.82
C ARG A 238 -25.04 -1.09 49.60
N ARG A 239 -26.36 -1.23 49.72
CA ARG A 239 -27.24 -1.60 48.60
C ARG A 239 -27.17 -0.59 47.46
N GLU A 240 -27.13 0.71 47.78
CA GLU A 240 -27.02 1.75 46.75
C GLU A 240 -25.67 1.66 46.03
N GLN A 241 -24.57 1.43 46.75
CA GLN A 241 -23.25 1.23 46.15
C GLN A 241 -23.19 -0.03 45.28
N GLU A 242 -23.77 -1.15 45.73
CA GLU A 242 -23.90 -2.38 44.95
C GLU A 242 -24.72 -2.15 43.67
N MET A 243 -25.88 -1.48 43.75
CA MET A 243 -26.71 -1.13 42.60
C MET A 243 -26.00 -0.20 41.61
N ARG A 244 -25.22 0.78 42.10
CA ARG A 244 -24.40 1.67 41.26
C ARG A 244 -23.30 0.90 40.52
N ILE A 245 -22.68 -0.09 41.16
CA ILE A 245 -21.65 -0.95 40.53
C ILE A 245 -22.30 -1.83 39.45
N LEU A 246 -23.43 -2.48 39.75
CA LEU A 246 -24.14 -3.35 38.80
C LEU A 246 -24.65 -2.55 37.59
N SER A 247 -25.32 -1.42 37.80
CA SER A 247 -25.83 -0.55 36.73
C SER A 247 -24.69 -0.01 35.84
N ARG A 248 -23.52 0.28 36.42
CA ARG A 248 -22.33 0.67 35.66
C ARG A 248 -21.79 -0.49 34.82
N ALA A 249 -21.66 -1.69 35.39
CA ALA A 249 -21.19 -2.87 34.66
C ALA A 249 -22.12 -3.25 33.50
N GLU A 250 -23.45 -3.18 33.71
CA GLU A 250 -24.46 -3.40 32.67
C GLU A 250 -24.37 -2.34 31.55
N SER A 251 -24.19 -1.07 31.92
CA SER A 251 -24.00 0.03 30.95
C SER A 251 -22.72 -0.12 30.14
N GLU A 252 -21.62 -0.53 30.77
CA GLU A 252 -20.34 -0.79 30.12
C GLU A 252 -20.42 -2.01 29.17
N MET A 253 -21.13 -3.07 29.57
CA MET A 253 -21.41 -4.24 28.71
C MET A 253 -22.32 -3.91 27.52
N THR A 254 -23.38 -3.13 27.73
CA THR A 254 -24.26 -2.68 26.63
C THR A 254 -23.48 -1.82 25.64
N ARG A 255 -22.56 -0.98 26.13
CA ARG A 255 -21.69 -0.14 25.30
C ARG A 255 -20.65 -0.94 24.52
N SER A 256 -20.08 -2.02 25.09
CA SER A 256 -19.14 -2.87 24.37
C SER A 256 -19.84 -3.71 23.28
N LEU A 257 -21.02 -4.25 23.56
CA LEU A 257 -21.83 -4.99 22.57
C LEU A 257 -22.24 -4.11 21.39
N SER A 258 -22.77 -2.91 21.65
CA SER A 258 -23.14 -1.96 20.60
C SER A 258 -21.92 -1.44 19.82
N PHE A 259 -20.76 -1.26 20.45
CA PHE A 259 -19.51 -0.94 19.75
C PHE A 259 -19.08 -2.06 18.79
N ILE A 260 -19.15 -3.33 19.21
CA ILE A 260 -18.84 -4.49 18.37
C ILE A 260 -19.83 -4.59 17.20
N GLN A 261 -21.13 -4.43 17.45
CA GLN A 261 -22.15 -4.44 16.39
C GLN A 261 -21.92 -3.34 15.35
N ASN A 262 -21.73 -2.08 15.79
CA ASN A 262 -21.43 -0.96 14.90
C ASN A 262 -20.14 -1.20 14.09
N ARG A 263 -19.11 -1.80 14.70
CA ARG A 263 -17.85 -2.14 14.02
C ARG A 263 -18.06 -3.22 12.95
N ILE A 264 -18.86 -4.25 13.24
CA ILE A 264 -19.22 -5.29 12.28
C ILE A 264 -20.03 -4.70 11.12
N GLU A 265 -20.99 -3.80 11.38
CA GLU A 265 -21.76 -3.14 10.32
C GLU A 265 -20.89 -2.27 9.41
N GLU A 266 -19.89 -1.57 9.96
CA GLU A 266 -18.92 -0.81 9.16
C GLU A 266 -18.10 -1.72 8.23
N VAL A 267 -17.58 -2.84 8.77
CA VAL A 267 -16.83 -3.83 7.99
C VAL A 267 -17.70 -4.45 6.89
N LEU A 268 -18.96 -4.76 7.18
CA LEU A 268 -19.89 -5.28 6.16
C LEU A 268 -20.30 -4.24 5.12
N ARG A 269 -20.34 -2.94 5.47
CA ARG A 269 -20.54 -1.87 4.49
C ARG A 269 -19.33 -1.74 3.56
N GLN A 270 -18.12 -1.83 4.10
CA GLN A 270 -16.89 -1.88 3.31
C GLN A 270 -16.84 -3.11 2.40
N ALA A 271 -17.16 -4.30 2.92
CA ALA A 271 -17.21 -5.54 2.12
C ALA A 271 -18.23 -5.44 0.98
N ARG A 272 -19.43 -4.90 1.22
CA ARG A 272 -20.42 -4.68 0.15
C ARG A 272 -19.95 -3.70 -0.93
N ARG A 273 -19.12 -2.72 -0.58
CA ARG A 273 -18.52 -1.80 -1.56
C ARG A 273 -17.47 -2.52 -2.42
N LEU A 274 -16.55 -3.25 -1.79
CA LEU A 274 -15.51 -4.03 -2.47
C LEU A 274 -16.11 -5.13 -3.37
N PHE A 275 -17.21 -5.74 -2.95
CA PHE A 275 -17.96 -6.71 -3.77
C PHE A 275 -18.53 -6.08 -5.06
N ALA A 276 -19.00 -4.84 -5.00
CA ALA A 276 -19.42 -4.08 -6.19
C ALA A 276 -18.22 -3.64 -7.06
N GLU A 277 -17.06 -3.41 -6.44
CA GLU A 277 -15.77 -3.12 -7.10
C GLU A 277 -15.11 -4.40 -7.69
N ARG A 278 -15.70 -5.59 -7.48
CA ARG A 278 -15.20 -6.93 -7.86
C ARG A 278 -13.92 -7.41 -7.15
N ASP A 279 -13.54 -6.77 -6.05
CA ASP A 279 -12.45 -7.23 -5.19
C ASP A 279 -12.97 -8.33 -4.24
N TYR A 280 -13.12 -9.54 -4.79
CA TYR A 280 -13.69 -10.67 -4.05
C TYR A 280 -12.74 -11.24 -2.99
N GLU A 281 -11.43 -11.08 -3.13
CA GLU A 281 -10.44 -11.53 -2.15
C GLU A 281 -10.55 -10.72 -0.86
N ALA A 282 -10.51 -9.38 -0.96
CA ALA A 282 -10.69 -8.53 0.21
C ALA A 282 -12.07 -8.69 0.87
N VAL A 283 -13.11 -9.06 0.09
CA VAL A 283 -14.44 -9.39 0.66
C VAL A 283 -14.39 -10.65 1.53
N ILE A 284 -13.69 -11.70 1.08
CA ILE A 284 -13.55 -12.95 1.84
C ILE A 284 -12.82 -12.68 3.16
N ASP A 285 -11.71 -11.93 3.12
CA ASP A 285 -10.95 -11.55 4.31
C ASP A 285 -11.80 -10.74 5.31
N LEU A 286 -12.52 -9.71 4.84
CA LEU A 286 -13.42 -8.94 5.70
C LEU A 286 -14.55 -9.80 6.27
N CYS A 287 -15.09 -10.75 5.50
CA CYS A 287 -16.08 -11.70 6.00
C CYS A 287 -15.48 -12.63 7.07
N ASP A 288 -14.25 -13.11 6.90
CA ASP A 288 -13.57 -13.95 7.89
C ASP A 288 -13.21 -13.18 9.16
N THR A 289 -12.84 -11.89 9.09
CA THR A 289 -12.71 -11.06 10.30
C THR A 289 -14.02 -10.93 11.08
N VAL A 290 -15.16 -10.83 10.38
CA VAL A 290 -16.48 -10.78 11.01
C VAL A 290 -16.89 -12.15 11.57
N LEU A 291 -16.63 -13.25 10.86
CA LEU A 291 -16.95 -14.61 11.33
C LEU A 291 -16.08 -15.04 12.52
N ASN A 292 -14.86 -14.51 12.65
CA ASN A 292 -14.03 -14.68 13.85
C ASN A 292 -14.60 -13.94 15.09
N LEU A 293 -15.36 -12.86 14.89
CA LEU A 293 -16.06 -12.14 15.97
C LEU A 293 -17.44 -12.74 16.28
N ASP A 294 -18.19 -13.13 15.25
CA ASP A 294 -19.50 -13.77 15.35
C ASP A 294 -19.63 -14.96 14.38
N PRO A 295 -19.28 -16.18 14.85
CA PRO A 295 -19.43 -17.40 14.06
C PRO A 295 -20.89 -17.81 13.80
N SER A 296 -21.90 -17.10 14.33
CA SER A 296 -23.31 -17.47 14.19
C SER A 296 -23.98 -16.87 12.95
N ARG A 297 -23.47 -15.75 12.42
CA ARG A 297 -24.05 -15.07 11.25
C ARG A 297 -24.16 -15.96 10.01
N ARG A 298 -25.34 -15.97 9.41
CA ARG A 298 -25.64 -16.73 8.17
C ARG A 298 -25.45 -15.90 6.91
N ASP A 299 -25.76 -14.61 7.01
CA ASP A 299 -25.59 -13.60 5.95
C ASP A 299 -24.12 -13.42 5.55
N VAL A 300 -23.22 -13.33 6.51
CA VAL A 300 -21.76 -13.19 6.25
C VAL A 300 -21.19 -14.47 5.62
N ARG A 301 -21.64 -15.65 6.06
CA ARG A 301 -21.28 -16.93 5.42
C ARG A 301 -21.79 -17.05 3.99
N ALA A 302 -22.99 -16.53 3.70
CA ALA A 302 -23.52 -16.50 2.34
C ALA A 302 -22.68 -15.57 1.44
N LEU A 303 -22.43 -14.33 1.90
CA LEU A 303 -21.60 -13.36 1.17
C LEU A 303 -20.18 -13.88 0.91
N ARG A 304 -19.54 -14.52 1.90
CA ARG A 304 -18.22 -15.15 1.75
C ARG A 304 -18.23 -16.25 0.68
N ARG A 305 -19.26 -17.10 0.65
CA ARG A 305 -19.38 -18.17 -0.34
C ARG A 305 -19.57 -17.59 -1.74
N GLU A 306 -20.51 -16.65 -1.88
CA GLU A 306 -20.78 -15.96 -3.14
C GLU A 306 -19.54 -15.25 -3.68
N ALA A 307 -18.78 -14.56 -2.82
CA ALA A 307 -17.49 -13.97 -3.18
C ALA A 307 -16.46 -15.02 -3.62
N ALA A 308 -16.35 -16.17 -2.94
CA ALA A 308 -15.44 -17.23 -3.33
C ALA A 308 -15.81 -17.91 -4.67
N GLU A 309 -17.10 -18.14 -4.91
CA GLU A 309 -17.63 -18.67 -6.17
C GLU A 309 -17.34 -17.70 -7.33
N LEU A 310 -17.60 -16.40 -7.14
CA LEU A 310 -17.31 -15.37 -8.13
C LEU A 310 -15.80 -15.19 -8.36
N ARG A 311 -14.98 -15.19 -7.30
CA ARG A 311 -13.52 -15.10 -7.41
C ARG A 311 -12.98 -16.22 -8.28
N HIS A 312 -13.36 -17.47 -7.98
CA HIS A 312 -12.94 -18.64 -8.75
C HIS A 312 -13.43 -18.60 -10.21
N MET A 313 -14.67 -18.17 -10.45
CA MET A 313 -15.18 -17.99 -11.81
C MET A 313 -14.37 -16.96 -12.60
N TYR A 314 -13.99 -15.82 -12.01
CA TYR A 314 -13.16 -14.82 -12.67
C TYR A 314 -11.69 -15.25 -12.82
N GLU A 315 -11.12 -15.96 -11.85
CA GLU A 315 -9.79 -16.60 -11.95
C GLU A 315 -9.74 -17.56 -13.14
N VAL A 316 -10.75 -18.43 -13.30
CA VAL A 316 -10.84 -19.39 -14.43
C VAL A 316 -11.00 -18.67 -15.77
N LEU A 317 -11.80 -17.59 -15.83
CA LEU A 317 -11.97 -16.79 -17.05
C LEU A 317 -10.67 -16.07 -17.44
N ASP A 318 -9.98 -15.44 -16.48
CA ASP A 318 -8.73 -14.73 -16.72
C ASP A 318 -7.60 -15.70 -17.10
N ALA A 319 -7.45 -16.81 -16.38
CA ALA A 319 -6.51 -17.88 -16.74
C ALA A 319 -6.79 -18.47 -18.13
N GLY A 320 -8.05 -18.62 -18.50
CA GLY A 320 -8.46 -19.03 -19.85
C GLY A 320 -8.08 -18.00 -20.92
N MET A 321 -8.29 -16.71 -20.66
CA MET A 321 -7.88 -15.63 -21.57
C MET A 321 -6.35 -15.54 -21.70
N GLN A 322 -5.61 -15.58 -20.59
CA GLN A 322 -4.15 -15.56 -20.61
C GLN A 322 -3.57 -16.78 -21.33
N THR A 323 -4.10 -17.98 -21.08
CA THR A 323 -3.71 -19.20 -21.80
C THR A 323 -3.95 -19.05 -23.31
N ALA A 324 -5.08 -18.51 -23.73
CA ALA A 324 -5.37 -18.28 -25.15
C ALA A 324 -4.40 -17.26 -25.80
N VAL A 325 -4.08 -16.17 -25.10
CA VAL A 325 -3.13 -15.15 -25.57
C VAL A 325 -1.71 -15.70 -25.68
N GLU A 326 -1.23 -16.43 -24.67
CA GLU A 326 0.12 -17.03 -24.73
C GLU A 326 0.17 -18.17 -25.75
N TRP A 327 -0.93 -18.91 -25.98
CA TRP A 327 -1.03 -19.91 -27.07
C TRP A 327 -0.98 -19.27 -28.46
N GLU A 328 -1.69 -18.16 -28.68
CA GLU A 328 -1.59 -17.41 -29.94
C GLU A 328 -0.17 -16.86 -30.14
N ARG A 329 0.47 -16.40 -29.06
CA ARG A 329 1.85 -15.89 -29.08
C ARG A 329 2.89 -16.97 -29.36
N THR A 330 2.78 -18.16 -28.77
CA THR A 330 3.67 -19.28 -29.10
C THR A 330 3.47 -19.73 -30.54
N PHE A 331 2.23 -19.73 -31.04
CA PHE A 331 1.92 -20.04 -32.43
C PHE A 331 2.48 -18.99 -33.42
N ILE A 332 2.43 -17.70 -33.09
CA ILE A 332 3.09 -16.65 -33.89
C ILE A 332 4.61 -16.81 -33.84
N SER A 333 5.20 -17.05 -32.67
CA SER A 333 6.65 -17.30 -32.54
C SER A 333 7.09 -18.56 -33.31
N GLN A 334 6.20 -19.55 -33.46
CA GLN A 334 6.41 -20.73 -34.29
C GLN A 334 6.42 -20.36 -35.78
N LEU A 335 5.41 -19.63 -36.26
CA LEU A 335 5.36 -19.15 -37.65
C LEU A 335 6.53 -18.23 -38.01
N GLU A 336 6.96 -17.35 -37.09
CA GLU A 336 8.19 -16.57 -37.26
C GLU A 336 9.43 -17.48 -37.33
N SER A 337 9.45 -18.58 -36.58
CA SER A 337 10.54 -19.56 -36.61
C SER A 337 10.53 -20.45 -37.87
N GLU A 338 9.44 -20.50 -38.63
CA GLU A 338 9.40 -21.14 -39.96
C GLU A 338 10.04 -20.25 -41.03
N ILE A 339 10.16 -18.94 -40.80
CA ILE A 339 10.82 -18.01 -41.71
C ILE A 339 12.36 -18.09 -41.51
N PRO A 340 13.14 -18.41 -42.56
CA PRO A 340 14.59 -18.31 -42.49
C PRO A 340 15.01 -16.83 -42.51
N TYR A 341 15.58 -16.36 -41.39
CA TYR A 341 16.14 -15.00 -41.25
C TYR A 341 17.63 -14.91 -41.63
N THR A 342 18.13 -15.83 -42.46
CA THR A 342 19.50 -15.75 -42.94
C THR A 342 19.58 -14.80 -44.14
N ASP A 343 20.33 -13.70 -44.01
CA ASP A 343 20.84 -12.98 -45.17
C ASP A 343 21.94 -13.85 -45.81
N ILE A 344 21.49 -14.83 -46.63
CA ILE A 344 22.33 -15.84 -47.29
C ILE A 344 23.51 -15.20 -48.02
N PHE A 345 23.29 -14.01 -48.59
CA PHE A 345 24.32 -13.19 -49.23
C PHE A 345 24.45 -11.81 -48.58
N ASN A 346 25.45 -11.65 -47.73
CA ASN A 346 25.98 -10.34 -47.36
C ASN A 346 26.90 -9.83 -48.48
N PHE A 347 26.33 -9.11 -49.45
CA PHE A 347 27.13 -8.45 -50.47
C PHE A 347 28.13 -7.45 -49.83
N PRO A 348 29.34 -7.30 -50.39
CA PRO A 348 30.29 -6.29 -49.92
C PRO A 348 29.68 -4.90 -49.94
N SER A 349 30.19 -4.01 -49.07
CA SER A 349 29.78 -2.61 -49.10
C SER A 349 30.01 -2.01 -50.50
N ARG A 350 29.24 -0.98 -50.87
CA ARG A 350 29.42 -0.29 -52.17
C ARG A 350 30.85 0.22 -52.36
N GLU A 351 31.54 0.57 -51.27
CA GLU A 351 32.94 1.03 -51.29
C GLU A 351 33.90 -0.14 -51.55
N ASP A 352 33.69 -1.29 -50.91
CA ASP A 352 34.47 -2.50 -51.17
C ASP A 352 34.25 -3.02 -52.59
N TRP A 353 33.00 -3.02 -53.07
CA TRP A 353 32.68 -3.41 -54.44
C TRP A 353 33.36 -2.50 -55.47
N MET A 354 33.34 -1.17 -55.26
CA MET A 354 34.08 -0.22 -56.09
C MET A 354 35.60 -0.34 -55.98
N ARG A 355 36.13 -0.91 -54.89
CA ARG A 355 37.57 -1.20 -54.73
C ARG A 355 37.96 -2.45 -55.52
N ILE A 356 37.16 -3.52 -55.43
CA ILE A 356 37.34 -4.78 -56.17
C ILE A 356 37.21 -4.52 -57.68
N SER A 357 36.14 -3.86 -58.12
CA SER A 357 35.88 -3.58 -59.55
C SER A 357 36.89 -2.65 -60.22
N ARG A 358 37.81 -2.03 -59.47
CA ARG A 358 38.92 -1.22 -59.99
C ARG A 358 40.20 -2.03 -60.22
N GLN A 359 40.28 -3.25 -59.68
CA GLN A 359 41.41 -4.15 -59.89
C GLN A 359 41.27 -4.89 -61.24
N ASP A 360 40.04 -5.20 -61.66
CA ASP A 360 39.69 -5.72 -62.99
C ASP A 360 39.73 -4.64 -64.08
N GLN A 361 40.89 -4.00 -64.27
CA GLN A 361 41.17 -3.27 -65.49
C GLN A 361 41.41 -4.27 -66.62
N SER A 362 40.60 -4.19 -67.68
CA SER A 362 40.74 -5.08 -68.84
C SER A 362 42.08 -4.88 -69.54
N LEU A 363 42.57 -5.91 -70.24
CA LEU A 363 43.80 -5.84 -71.03
C LEU A 363 43.80 -4.62 -71.98
N GLU A 364 42.65 -4.29 -72.58
CA GLU A 364 42.49 -3.11 -73.44
C GLU A 364 42.67 -1.78 -72.70
N GLN A 365 42.18 -1.66 -71.47
CA GLN A 365 42.37 -0.47 -70.64
C GLN A 365 43.84 -0.33 -70.21
N ARG A 366 44.51 -1.45 -69.88
CA ARG A 366 45.94 -1.48 -69.59
C ARG A 366 46.77 -1.06 -70.82
N LEU A 367 46.42 -1.57 -72.01
CA LEU A 367 47.09 -1.20 -73.26
C LEU A 367 46.86 0.27 -73.62
N GLN A 368 45.63 0.79 -73.54
CA GLN A 368 45.35 2.22 -73.77
C GLN A 368 46.05 3.14 -72.76
N ALA A 369 46.35 2.67 -71.55
CA ALA A 369 47.13 3.41 -70.56
C ALA A 369 48.66 3.35 -70.79
N VAL A 370 49.14 2.37 -71.58
CA VAL A 370 50.55 2.20 -71.94
C VAL A 370 50.87 2.81 -73.32
N GLU A 371 49.89 2.88 -74.22
CA GLU A 371 50.01 3.54 -75.53
C GLU A 371 50.49 4.99 -75.37
N SER A 372 51.45 5.40 -76.20
CA SER A 372 51.92 6.78 -76.17
C SER A 372 50.83 7.73 -76.66
N ALA A 373 50.78 8.94 -76.09
CA ALA A 373 49.86 9.99 -76.54
C ALA A 373 50.01 10.32 -78.05
N GLN A 374 51.18 10.03 -78.63
CA GLN A 374 51.44 10.15 -80.06
C GLN A 374 50.73 9.05 -80.86
N GLU A 375 50.87 7.77 -80.48
CA GLU A 375 50.20 6.63 -81.14
C GLU A 375 48.67 6.74 -81.06
N GLN A 376 48.13 7.19 -79.92
CA GLN A 376 46.69 7.45 -79.78
C GLN A 376 46.22 8.60 -80.70
N SER A 377 47.04 9.64 -80.89
CA SER A 377 46.74 10.73 -81.85
C SER A 377 46.81 10.28 -83.31
N ILE A 378 47.72 9.35 -83.65
CA ILE A 378 47.82 8.77 -84.99
C ILE A 378 46.60 7.90 -85.27
N ARG A 379 46.19 7.05 -84.33
CA ARG A 379 44.99 6.22 -84.47
C ARG A 379 43.70 7.05 -84.55
N SER A 380 43.62 8.21 -83.89
CA SER A 380 42.48 9.12 -84.05
C SER A 380 42.46 9.80 -85.42
N LYS A 381 43.63 10.18 -85.97
CA LYS A 381 43.78 10.70 -87.34
C LYS A 381 43.43 9.66 -88.42
N LEU A 382 43.85 8.40 -88.26
CA LEU A 382 43.50 7.30 -89.19
C LEU A 382 41.98 7.04 -89.26
N ARG A 383 41.22 7.41 -88.22
CA ARG A 383 39.75 7.29 -88.20
C ARG A 383 39.02 8.47 -88.84
N VAL A 384 39.72 9.51 -89.27
CA VAL A 384 39.12 10.64 -90.01
C VAL A 384 38.65 10.15 -91.38
N ARG A 385 37.42 10.51 -91.74
CA ARG A 385 36.81 10.21 -93.04
C ARG A 385 37.40 11.10 -94.12
N VAL A 386 37.76 10.51 -95.26
CA VAL A 386 38.23 11.23 -96.44
C VAL A 386 37.08 11.38 -97.43
N ALA A 387 36.92 12.56 -98.02
CA ALA A 387 35.75 12.91 -98.83
C ALA A 387 35.69 12.13 -100.15
N SER A 388 36.76 12.18 -100.94
CA SER A 388 37.01 11.31 -102.09
C SER A 388 38.53 11.16 -102.32
N VAL A 389 38.99 9.99 -102.75
CA VAL A 389 40.37 9.71 -103.18
C VAL A 389 40.36 8.76 -104.38
N GLU A 390 41.17 9.07 -105.39
CA GLU A 390 41.38 8.25 -106.58
C GLU A 390 42.88 8.25 -106.91
N PHE A 391 43.46 7.09 -107.24
CA PHE A 391 44.87 6.95 -107.64
C PHE A 391 44.97 6.18 -108.97
N PRO A 392 45.09 6.88 -110.11
CA PRO A 392 45.22 6.25 -111.42
C PRO A 392 46.70 5.94 -111.75
N ASP A 393 47.16 4.74 -111.37
CA ASP A 393 48.51 4.24 -111.69
C ASP A 393 49.63 5.15 -111.16
N GLU A 394 49.52 5.61 -109.90
CA GLU A 394 50.51 6.49 -109.26
C GLU A 394 51.62 5.70 -108.53
N PRO A 395 52.88 6.17 -108.51
CA PRO A 395 53.95 5.51 -107.75
C PRO A 395 53.66 5.50 -106.26
N PHE A 396 53.90 4.36 -105.59
CA PHE A 396 53.63 4.15 -104.16
C PHE A 396 54.23 5.25 -103.26
N ASP A 397 55.45 5.70 -103.54
CA ASP A 397 56.12 6.81 -102.84
C ASP A 397 55.39 8.16 -102.92
N GLN A 398 54.60 8.40 -103.97
CA GLN A 398 53.80 9.62 -104.15
C GLN A 398 52.47 9.49 -103.40
N VAL A 399 51.82 8.33 -103.52
CA VAL A 399 50.60 7.99 -102.76
C VAL A 399 50.84 8.10 -101.26
N MET A 400 51.94 7.54 -100.74
CA MET A 400 52.26 7.62 -99.31
C MET A 400 52.58 9.05 -98.84
N LYS A 401 53.17 9.90 -99.69
CA LYS A 401 53.36 11.34 -99.40
C LYS A 401 52.03 12.08 -99.38
N PHE A 402 51.16 11.85 -100.36
CA PHE A 402 49.82 12.43 -100.40
C PHE A 402 49.00 12.06 -99.15
N LEU A 403 49.01 10.79 -98.75
CA LEU A 403 48.36 10.33 -97.52
C LEU A 403 49.02 10.94 -96.26
N SER A 404 50.34 11.14 -96.26
CA SER A 404 51.07 11.84 -95.19
C SER A 404 50.64 13.31 -95.06
N ASP A 405 50.60 14.04 -96.17
CA ASP A 405 50.23 15.46 -96.22
C ASP A 405 48.76 15.69 -95.85
N LEU A 406 47.86 14.80 -96.29
CA LEU A 406 46.43 14.84 -95.98
C LEU A 406 46.13 14.58 -94.50
N SER A 407 46.88 13.68 -93.86
CA SER A 407 46.59 13.20 -92.50
C SER A 407 47.48 13.80 -91.41
N GLY A 408 48.63 14.36 -91.79
CA GLY A 408 49.69 14.75 -90.87
C GLY A 408 50.23 13.56 -90.06
N ILE A 409 50.38 12.39 -90.69
CA ILE A 409 50.93 11.16 -90.11
C ILE A 409 52.19 10.77 -90.88
N ASN A 410 53.27 10.46 -90.16
CA ASN A 410 54.49 9.96 -90.77
C ASN A 410 54.35 8.47 -91.09
N PHE A 411 54.39 8.14 -92.38
CA PHE A 411 54.48 6.77 -92.88
C PHE A 411 55.95 6.40 -93.16
N VAL A 412 56.39 5.25 -92.67
CA VAL A 412 57.78 4.78 -92.79
C VAL A 412 57.78 3.35 -93.32
N LEU A 413 58.44 3.12 -94.45
CA LEU A 413 58.61 1.79 -95.02
C LEU A 413 59.76 1.04 -94.31
N THR A 414 59.53 -0.22 -93.98
CA THR A 414 60.60 -1.13 -93.53
C THR A 414 61.57 -1.42 -94.67
N LEU A 415 62.78 -1.89 -94.33
CA LEU A 415 63.80 -2.26 -95.33
C LEU A 415 63.25 -3.33 -96.30
N GLU A 416 62.54 -4.32 -95.76
CA GLU A 416 61.91 -5.41 -96.50
C GLU A 416 60.79 -4.92 -97.45
N ALA A 417 59.97 -3.93 -97.04
CA ALA A 417 59.01 -3.32 -97.95
C ALA A 417 59.69 -2.55 -99.09
N ARG A 418 60.80 -1.87 -98.80
CA ARG A 418 61.55 -1.14 -99.83
C ARG A 418 62.15 -2.09 -100.86
N GLU A 419 62.76 -3.19 -100.42
CA GLU A 419 63.30 -4.22 -101.31
C GLU A 419 62.19 -4.89 -102.14
N ALA A 420 61.01 -5.12 -101.56
CA ALA A 420 59.84 -5.64 -102.27
C ALA A 420 59.29 -4.66 -103.33
N ILE A 421 59.23 -3.35 -103.02
CA ILE A 421 58.77 -2.31 -103.96
C ILE A 421 59.81 -2.05 -105.07
N GLU A 422 61.11 -2.06 -104.76
CA GLU A 422 62.18 -1.90 -105.75
C GLU A 422 62.29 -3.11 -106.71
N GLY A 423 61.72 -4.27 -106.34
CA GLY A 423 61.62 -5.46 -107.17
C GLY A 423 60.30 -5.64 -107.95
N GLY A 424 59.29 -4.81 -107.69
CA GLY A 424 57.94 -4.92 -108.28
C GLY A 424 57.55 -3.71 -109.14
N ASP A 425 56.39 -3.80 -109.79
CA ASP A 425 55.80 -2.64 -110.48
C ASP A 425 55.07 -1.79 -109.43
N GLY A 426 55.80 -0.87 -108.79
CA GLY A 426 55.37 -0.08 -107.62
C GLY A 426 54.30 0.97 -107.88
N MET A 427 53.33 0.68 -108.75
CA MET A 427 52.21 1.53 -109.12
C MET A 427 50.94 1.12 -108.37
N VAL A 428 50.31 2.06 -107.68
CA VAL A 428 49.07 1.85 -106.95
C VAL A 428 47.88 2.20 -107.85
N ARG A 429 46.90 1.30 -107.90
CA ARG A 429 45.64 1.50 -108.62
C ARG A 429 44.47 1.49 -107.63
N LEU A 430 43.88 2.66 -107.39
CA LEU A 430 42.71 2.79 -106.52
C LEU A 430 41.60 3.53 -107.29
N ALA A 431 40.52 2.82 -107.60
CA ALA A 431 39.29 3.42 -108.13
C ALA A 431 38.66 4.37 -107.10
N GLU A 432 37.90 5.38 -107.54
CA GLU A 432 37.37 6.43 -106.66
C GLU A 432 36.68 5.88 -105.39
N VAL A 433 37.23 6.22 -104.23
CA VAL A 433 36.74 5.82 -102.90
C VAL A 433 36.16 7.04 -102.19
N THR A 434 34.85 7.02 -101.90
CA THR A 434 34.13 8.11 -101.22
C THR A 434 33.73 7.75 -99.79
N ASP A 435 33.77 8.74 -98.89
CA ASP A 435 33.33 8.67 -97.48
C ASP A 435 33.79 7.42 -96.69
N LEU A 436 35.08 7.08 -96.80
CA LEU A 436 35.72 6.01 -96.03
C LEU A 436 36.78 6.57 -95.08
N PRO A 437 36.99 5.96 -93.89
CA PRO A 437 38.05 6.38 -92.98
C PRO A 437 39.41 6.10 -93.61
N LEU A 438 40.38 6.96 -93.33
CA LEU A 438 41.75 6.85 -93.84
C LEU A 438 42.38 5.47 -93.55
N GLU A 439 42.05 4.84 -92.41
CA GLU A 439 42.41 3.47 -92.06
C GLU A 439 41.97 2.44 -93.12
N ASN A 440 40.76 2.56 -93.65
CA ASN A 440 40.26 1.66 -94.69
C ASN A 440 40.87 1.98 -96.06
N VAL A 441 41.06 3.27 -96.37
CA VAL A 441 41.74 3.69 -97.62
C VAL A 441 43.19 3.18 -97.64
N LEU A 442 43.90 3.29 -96.51
CA LEU A 442 45.25 2.76 -96.34
C LEU A 442 45.26 1.22 -96.49
N ASN A 443 44.35 0.51 -95.82
CA ASN A 443 44.25 -0.95 -95.97
C ASN A 443 44.00 -1.37 -97.43
N LEU A 444 43.14 -0.66 -98.17
CA LEU A 444 42.89 -0.92 -99.59
C LEU A 444 44.17 -0.70 -100.43
N VAL A 445 44.84 0.44 -100.24
CA VAL A 445 46.12 0.77 -100.92
C VAL A 445 47.20 -0.26 -100.64
N LEU A 446 47.31 -0.76 -99.40
CA LEU A 446 48.31 -1.75 -99.00
C LEU A 446 47.99 -3.15 -99.53
N SER A 447 46.70 -3.51 -99.57
CA SER A 447 46.21 -4.80 -100.10
C SER A 447 46.29 -4.93 -101.62
N GLY A 448 46.40 -3.81 -102.35
CA GLY A 448 46.49 -3.79 -103.81
C GLY A 448 47.89 -4.06 -104.38
N ASN A 449 48.90 -4.29 -103.53
CA ASN A 449 50.27 -4.58 -103.95
C ASN A 449 50.56 -6.08 -103.87
N GLU A 450 51.47 -6.57 -104.72
CA GLU A 450 52.02 -7.92 -104.66
C GLU A 450 53.53 -7.84 -104.30
N PRO A 451 53.98 -8.31 -103.13
CA PRO A 451 53.22 -8.95 -102.04
C PRO A 451 52.36 -7.95 -101.23
N PRO A 452 51.30 -8.43 -100.56
CA PRO A 452 50.42 -7.56 -99.77
C PRO A 452 51.13 -6.98 -98.56
N PHE A 453 51.09 -5.66 -98.42
CA PHE A 453 51.62 -4.96 -97.26
C PHE A 453 50.59 -4.84 -96.14
N SER A 454 51.07 -4.71 -94.91
CA SER A 454 50.27 -4.34 -93.74
C SER A 454 50.93 -3.18 -93.00
N TYR A 455 50.26 -2.65 -91.97
CA TYR A 455 50.79 -1.53 -91.18
C TYR A 455 50.66 -1.78 -89.67
N VAL A 456 51.63 -1.29 -88.90
CA VAL A 456 51.56 -1.22 -87.43
C VAL A 456 52.06 0.14 -86.97
N ILE A 457 51.39 0.72 -85.98
CA ILE A 457 51.80 1.98 -85.36
C ILE A 457 52.85 1.66 -84.28
N ARG A 458 54.07 2.17 -84.40
CA ARG A 458 55.13 2.08 -83.38
C ARG A 458 55.95 3.36 -83.32
N SER A 459 56.41 3.73 -82.13
CA SER A 459 57.37 4.84 -81.95
C SER A 459 56.88 6.18 -82.52
N GLY A 460 55.56 6.41 -82.50
CA GLY A 460 54.96 7.63 -83.04
C GLY A 460 54.96 7.75 -84.57
N ALA A 461 55.09 6.64 -85.31
CA ALA A 461 54.95 6.57 -86.77
C ALA A 461 54.14 5.33 -87.20
N VAL A 462 53.66 5.33 -88.45
CA VAL A 462 53.05 4.16 -89.08
C VAL A 462 54.14 3.42 -89.86
N LEU A 463 54.51 2.23 -89.40
CA LEU A 463 55.44 1.33 -90.10
C LEU A 463 54.67 0.47 -91.11
N ILE A 464 55.20 0.35 -92.32
CA ILE A 464 54.61 -0.43 -93.43
C ILE A 464 55.63 -1.48 -93.89
N GLY A 465 55.16 -2.72 -94.07
CA GLY A 465 55.99 -3.91 -94.28
C GLY A 465 55.20 -5.08 -94.88
N PRO A 466 55.86 -6.12 -95.42
CA PRO A 466 55.19 -7.33 -95.88
C PRO A 466 54.33 -7.97 -94.80
N SER A 467 53.15 -8.47 -95.16
CA SER A 467 52.20 -9.08 -94.22
C SER A 467 52.79 -10.23 -93.38
N ASP A 468 53.77 -10.96 -93.92
CA ASP A 468 54.44 -12.08 -93.23
C ASP A 468 55.46 -11.62 -92.16
N SER A 469 56.03 -10.42 -92.32
CA SER A 469 57.06 -9.85 -91.44
C SER A 469 56.45 -9.03 -90.30
N ILE A 470 55.35 -8.33 -90.57
CA ILE A 470 54.62 -7.54 -89.58
C ILE A 470 53.70 -8.47 -88.79
N ARG A 471 54.25 -9.05 -87.73
CA ARG A 471 53.47 -9.82 -86.75
C ARG A 471 52.76 -8.88 -85.77
N ASN A 472 51.51 -9.23 -85.44
CA ASN A 472 50.77 -8.61 -84.35
C ASN A 472 51.49 -8.79 -83.00
N ASP A 473 51.38 -7.81 -82.11
CA ASP A 473 51.95 -7.92 -80.78
C ASP A 473 51.22 -9.01 -79.96
N LEU A 474 52.03 -9.90 -79.37
CA LEU A 474 51.58 -11.03 -78.57
C LEU A 474 51.60 -10.65 -77.10
N TYR A 475 50.42 -10.70 -76.47
CA TYR A 475 50.23 -10.34 -75.07
C TYR A 475 50.13 -11.60 -74.22
N LEU A 476 50.83 -11.62 -73.09
CA LEU A 476 50.74 -12.65 -72.07
C LEU A 476 49.76 -12.18 -70.99
N GLU A 477 48.60 -12.83 -70.86
CA GLU A 477 47.61 -12.52 -69.82
C GLU A 477 47.27 -13.80 -69.04
N PHE A 478 46.85 -13.62 -67.77
CA PHE A 478 46.54 -14.69 -66.84
C PHE A 478 45.05 -14.67 -66.51
N TYR A 479 44.31 -15.66 -66.99
CA TYR A 479 42.89 -15.83 -66.69
C TYR A 479 42.71 -16.77 -65.51
N GLU A 480 41.97 -16.36 -64.48
CA GLU A 480 41.56 -17.28 -63.42
C GLU A 480 40.40 -18.15 -63.91
N VAL A 481 40.59 -19.47 -63.88
CA VAL A 481 39.60 -20.47 -64.33
C VAL A 481 39.30 -21.50 -63.24
N SER A 482 39.73 -21.21 -62.01
CA SER A 482 39.50 -22.05 -60.81
C SER A 482 38.02 -22.28 -60.50
N ASP A 483 37.16 -21.39 -60.97
CA ASP A 483 35.70 -21.44 -60.90
C ASP A 483 35.08 -22.41 -61.92
N ILE A 484 35.81 -22.76 -62.98
CA ILE A 484 35.38 -23.70 -64.03
C ILE A 484 36.01 -25.09 -63.80
N THR A 485 37.27 -25.15 -63.35
CA THR A 485 38.06 -26.39 -63.28
C THR A 485 38.10 -27.07 -61.90
N LYS A 486 37.68 -26.41 -60.81
CA LYS A 486 37.65 -27.05 -59.48
C LYS A 486 36.30 -27.70 -59.24
N ALA A 487 36.33 -28.96 -58.80
CA ALA A 487 35.17 -29.61 -58.19
C ALA A 487 34.67 -28.77 -57.00
N HIS A 488 33.36 -28.62 -56.91
CA HIS A 488 32.76 -28.11 -55.68
C HIS A 488 33.02 -29.14 -54.58
N PRO A 489 33.59 -28.75 -53.42
CA PRO A 489 33.85 -29.70 -52.36
C PRO A 489 32.51 -30.17 -51.77
N ASP A 490 32.18 -31.44 -51.98
CA ASP A 490 30.98 -32.04 -51.40
C ASP A 490 31.19 -32.23 -49.89
N PHE A 491 30.68 -31.28 -49.12
CA PHE A 491 30.67 -31.34 -47.67
C PHE A 491 29.62 -32.37 -47.23
N ARG A 492 30.03 -33.62 -46.99
CA ARG A 492 29.12 -34.65 -46.42
C ARG A 492 28.41 -34.08 -45.20
N ALA A 493 27.08 -34.06 -45.25
CA ALA A 493 26.26 -33.53 -44.18
C ALA A 493 26.58 -34.22 -42.84
N PRO A 494 26.63 -33.49 -41.71
CA PRO A 494 26.69 -34.12 -40.40
C PRO A 494 25.53 -35.11 -40.25
N LYS A 495 25.80 -36.29 -39.66
CA LYS A 495 24.75 -37.28 -39.41
C LYS A 495 23.72 -36.70 -38.44
N LEU A 496 22.60 -36.24 -38.99
CA LEU A 496 21.42 -35.75 -38.27
C LEU A 496 20.73 -36.93 -37.59
N ALA A 497 21.25 -37.32 -36.43
CA ALA A 497 20.58 -38.25 -35.53
C ALA A 497 19.36 -37.55 -34.90
N LEU A 498 18.24 -37.53 -35.62
CA LEU A 498 16.92 -37.28 -35.04
C LEU A 498 16.62 -38.43 -34.08
N GLN A 499 17.02 -38.26 -32.83
CA GLN A 499 16.82 -39.22 -31.77
C GLN A 499 15.35 -39.18 -31.36
N SER A 500 14.51 -39.95 -32.08
CA SER A 500 13.09 -40.06 -31.79
C SER A 500 12.92 -40.56 -30.35
N SER A 501 12.47 -39.68 -29.46
CA SER A 501 12.20 -39.97 -28.05
C SER A 501 10.93 -40.81 -27.91
N GLN A 502 11.03 -42.07 -28.33
CA GLN A 502 9.99 -43.07 -28.23
C GLN A 502 10.46 -44.16 -27.25
N ASP A 503 10.35 -43.87 -25.95
CA ASP A 503 10.45 -44.91 -24.92
C ASP A 503 9.31 -45.91 -25.13
N GLY A 504 9.63 -47.09 -25.67
CA GLY A 504 8.66 -48.09 -26.05
C GLY A 504 9.32 -49.38 -26.52
N ASP A 505 9.46 -50.34 -25.60
CA ASP A 505 9.96 -51.69 -25.87
C ASP A 505 9.03 -52.43 -26.86
N ALA A 506 9.42 -52.48 -28.13
CA ALA A 506 8.93 -53.43 -29.12
C ALA A 506 9.90 -53.54 -30.31
N GLY A 507 10.44 -54.74 -30.54
CA GLY A 507 11.31 -54.99 -31.69
C GLY A 507 10.58 -54.85 -33.03
N GLY A 508 10.94 -53.83 -33.79
CA GLY A 508 10.47 -53.59 -35.16
C GLY A 508 11.38 -52.56 -35.83
N GLY A 509 11.74 -52.78 -37.09
CA GLY A 509 12.72 -51.95 -37.79
C GLY A 509 12.25 -50.51 -37.97
N GLY A 510 12.66 -49.62 -37.07
CA GLY A 510 12.53 -48.17 -37.24
C GLY A 510 13.40 -47.71 -38.41
N GLY A 511 12.76 -47.15 -39.44
CA GLY A 511 13.44 -46.68 -40.64
C GLY A 511 14.39 -45.54 -40.31
N LEU A 512 15.69 -45.84 -40.26
CA LEU A 512 16.73 -44.84 -40.35
C LEU A 512 16.57 -44.14 -41.70
N PHE A 513 16.19 -42.87 -41.70
CA PHE A 513 16.23 -42.01 -42.90
C PHE A 513 17.70 -41.75 -43.25
N ASP A 514 18.31 -42.73 -43.92
CA ASP A 514 19.64 -42.61 -44.49
C ASP A 514 19.56 -41.83 -45.80
N LEU A 515 19.59 -40.49 -45.66
CA LEU A 515 19.74 -39.56 -46.79
C LEU A 515 21.18 -39.54 -47.34
N GLY A 516 22.02 -40.50 -46.94
CA GLY A 516 23.43 -40.63 -47.32
C GLY A 516 23.73 -41.89 -48.13
N GLY A 517 22.81 -42.32 -49.00
CA GLY A 517 23.13 -43.32 -50.03
C GLY A 517 24.25 -42.80 -50.94
N ASP A 518 25.27 -43.62 -51.18
CA ASP A 518 26.32 -43.32 -52.16
C ASP A 518 25.74 -43.38 -53.59
N GLU A 519 25.06 -42.31 -54.01
CA GLU A 519 24.94 -41.99 -55.43
C GLU A 519 26.22 -41.28 -55.86
N ASP A 520 26.99 -41.92 -56.74
CA ASP A 520 28.09 -41.29 -57.47
C ASP A 520 27.51 -40.15 -58.32
N THR A 521 27.43 -38.94 -57.75
CA THR A 521 27.07 -37.72 -58.46
C THR A 521 28.09 -37.47 -59.55
N GLN A 522 27.68 -37.68 -60.81
CA GLN A 522 28.56 -37.48 -61.96
C GLN A 522 29.13 -36.06 -61.94
N GLU A 523 30.45 -35.97 -61.80
CA GLU A 523 31.18 -34.71 -61.71
C GLU A 523 30.90 -33.84 -62.95
N THR A 524 30.23 -32.71 -62.75
CA THR A 524 30.01 -31.69 -63.80
C THR A 524 31.21 -30.72 -63.94
N THR A 525 32.40 -31.16 -63.55
CA THR A 525 33.65 -30.42 -63.75
C THR A 525 34.15 -30.63 -65.17
N LEU A 526 34.45 -29.54 -65.88
CA LEU A 526 35.32 -29.64 -67.05
C LEU A 526 36.75 -29.95 -66.56
N ASP A 527 37.28 -31.09 -67.02
CA ASP A 527 38.70 -31.41 -66.86
C ASP A 527 39.56 -30.27 -67.41
N SER A 528 40.68 -29.97 -66.74
CA SER A 528 41.58 -28.91 -67.16
C SER A 528 42.16 -29.15 -68.55
N ASP A 529 42.37 -30.41 -68.94
CA ASP A 529 42.90 -30.76 -70.25
C ASP A 529 41.83 -30.52 -71.35
N LEU A 530 40.57 -30.90 -71.08
CA LEU A 530 39.43 -30.64 -71.96
C LEU A 530 39.16 -29.12 -72.12
N LEU A 531 39.33 -28.34 -71.05
CA LEU A 531 39.20 -26.88 -71.11
C LEU A 531 40.31 -26.25 -71.98
N VAL A 532 41.54 -26.74 -71.91
CA VAL A 532 42.64 -26.27 -72.78
C VAL A 532 42.37 -26.65 -74.24
N GLU A 533 41.96 -27.89 -74.51
CA GLU A 533 41.58 -28.36 -75.85
C GLU A 533 40.46 -27.48 -76.45
N LEU A 534 39.37 -27.28 -75.71
CA LEU A 534 38.23 -26.47 -76.14
C LEU A 534 38.63 -25.00 -76.40
N VAL A 535 39.53 -24.44 -75.60
CA VAL A 535 40.08 -23.10 -75.84
C VAL A 535 40.94 -23.05 -77.11
N ILE A 536 41.85 -24.01 -77.31
CA ILE A 536 42.71 -24.06 -78.50
C ILE A 536 41.86 -24.16 -79.77
N THR A 537 40.89 -25.09 -79.80
CA THR A 537 39.95 -25.25 -80.92
C THR A 537 39.13 -23.98 -81.16
N ALA A 538 38.66 -23.30 -80.11
CA ALA A 538 37.86 -22.08 -80.26
C ALA A 538 38.68 -20.84 -80.70
N LEU A 539 39.98 -20.79 -80.41
CA LEU A 539 40.85 -19.67 -80.79
C LEU A 539 41.48 -19.84 -82.17
N PHE A 540 41.96 -21.04 -82.48
CA PHE A 540 42.80 -21.34 -83.64
C PHE A 540 42.15 -22.28 -84.67
N GLY A 541 41.03 -22.93 -84.32
CA GLY A 541 40.41 -23.96 -85.15
C GLY A 541 41.25 -25.24 -85.22
N ASP A 542 41.00 -26.05 -86.25
CA ASP A 542 41.64 -27.36 -86.43
C ASP A 542 43.13 -27.27 -86.85
N GLU A 543 43.64 -26.06 -87.14
CA GLU A 543 45.01 -25.83 -87.61
C GLU A 543 46.06 -25.80 -86.47
N GLY A 544 45.64 -25.67 -85.21
CA GLY A 544 46.52 -25.68 -84.03
C GLY A 544 47.20 -24.35 -83.71
N GLU A 545 48.07 -24.33 -82.69
CA GLU A 545 48.72 -23.09 -82.20
C GLU A 545 49.73 -22.51 -83.22
N PRO A 546 49.58 -21.23 -83.65
CA PRO A 546 50.54 -20.57 -84.54
C PRO A 546 51.89 -20.27 -83.89
N ASP A 547 52.95 -20.14 -84.70
CA ASP A 547 54.33 -19.86 -84.27
C ASP A 547 54.47 -18.64 -83.33
N GLY A 548 54.58 -18.93 -82.02
CA GLY A 548 54.80 -17.94 -80.96
C GLY A 548 53.59 -17.70 -80.06
N GLU A 549 52.41 -18.19 -80.44
CA GLU A 549 51.22 -18.24 -79.59
C GLU A 549 51.25 -19.51 -78.73
N SER A 550 50.64 -19.46 -77.53
CA SER A 550 50.51 -20.65 -76.67
C SER A 550 49.48 -20.45 -75.57
N VAL A 551 48.66 -21.47 -75.29
CA VAL A 551 47.72 -21.51 -74.17
C VAL A 551 48.08 -22.66 -73.24
N LYS A 552 48.27 -22.37 -71.94
CA LYS A 552 48.68 -23.37 -70.94
C LYS A 552 47.91 -23.22 -69.64
N TYR A 553 47.42 -24.32 -69.10
CA TYR A 553 46.85 -24.34 -67.75
C TYR A 553 47.95 -24.53 -66.68
N GLN A 554 47.88 -23.74 -65.61
CA GLN A 554 48.76 -23.87 -64.45
C GLN A 554 48.04 -23.42 -63.17
N ASN A 555 47.90 -24.33 -62.21
CA ASN A 555 47.39 -24.06 -60.85
C ASN A 555 46.08 -23.25 -60.79
N GLY A 556 45.08 -23.62 -61.60
CA GLY A 556 43.78 -22.93 -61.62
C GLY A 556 43.77 -21.62 -62.39
N LYS A 557 44.82 -21.35 -63.18
CA LYS A 557 44.92 -20.22 -64.11
C LYS A 557 45.25 -20.70 -65.52
N LEU A 558 44.66 -20.04 -66.52
CA LEU A 558 44.97 -20.22 -67.92
C LEU A 558 45.92 -19.09 -68.34
N VAL A 559 47.12 -19.46 -68.73
CA VAL A 559 48.18 -18.58 -69.21
C VAL A 559 48.11 -18.54 -70.73
N ALA A 560 47.60 -17.46 -71.29
CA ALA A 560 47.45 -17.30 -72.73
C ALA A 560 48.46 -16.26 -73.25
N ARG A 561 49.30 -16.68 -74.19
CA ARG A 561 50.14 -15.80 -75.01
C ARG A 561 49.54 -15.78 -76.42
N THR A 562 48.83 -14.71 -76.75
CA THR A 562 48.08 -14.63 -78.01
C THR A 562 47.83 -13.16 -78.42
N THR A 563 47.26 -12.94 -79.60
CA THR A 563 46.88 -11.61 -80.09
C THR A 563 45.71 -11.02 -79.29
N LEU A 564 45.56 -9.68 -79.32
CA LEU A 564 44.45 -9.00 -78.64
C LEU A 564 43.06 -9.45 -79.13
N VAL A 565 42.93 -9.85 -80.40
CA VAL A 565 41.68 -10.36 -80.98
C VAL A 565 41.30 -11.71 -80.37
N ASN A 566 42.28 -12.60 -80.19
CA ASN A 566 42.07 -13.90 -79.58
C ASN A 566 41.81 -13.79 -78.06
N HIS A 567 42.48 -12.88 -77.36
CA HIS A 567 42.15 -12.56 -75.95
C HIS A 567 40.69 -12.12 -75.77
N ARG A 568 40.11 -11.36 -76.71
CA ARG A 568 38.66 -11.01 -76.68
C ARG A 568 37.75 -12.23 -76.83
N LYS A 569 38.06 -13.13 -77.78
CA LYS A 569 37.33 -14.39 -77.97
C LYS A 569 37.42 -15.25 -76.70
N LEU A 570 38.61 -15.36 -76.11
CA LEU A 570 38.85 -16.12 -74.89
C LEU A 570 38.02 -15.61 -73.71
N ILE A 571 37.96 -14.30 -73.50
CA ILE A 571 37.09 -13.69 -72.46
C ILE A 571 35.62 -14.07 -72.69
N GLN A 572 35.12 -13.93 -73.92
CA GLN A 572 33.72 -14.26 -74.24
C GLN A 572 33.40 -15.75 -74.02
N LEU A 573 34.35 -16.64 -74.35
CA LEU A 573 34.24 -18.07 -74.14
C LEU A 573 34.21 -18.42 -72.64
N LEU A 574 35.16 -17.89 -71.85
CA LEU A 574 35.20 -18.11 -70.40
C LEU A 574 33.95 -17.59 -69.69
N ASP A 575 33.43 -16.42 -70.10
CA ASP A 575 32.19 -15.87 -69.55
C ASP A 575 30.93 -16.67 -69.97
N ALA A 576 30.96 -17.35 -71.12
CA ALA A 576 29.90 -18.28 -71.50
C ALA A 576 29.95 -19.56 -70.64
N LEU A 577 31.14 -20.13 -70.43
CA LEU A 577 31.34 -21.31 -69.58
C LEU A 577 30.91 -21.03 -68.13
N ARG A 578 31.31 -19.89 -67.55
CA ARG A 578 30.91 -19.45 -66.21
C ARG A 578 29.40 -19.35 -66.01
N LYS A 579 28.67 -18.89 -67.03
CA LYS A 579 27.20 -18.81 -66.97
C LYS A 579 26.54 -20.18 -66.93
N SER A 580 27.17 -21.22 -67.49
CA SER A 580 26.68 -22.59 -67.39
C SER A 580 27.09 -23.32 -66.10
N THR A 581 28.27 -23.05 -65.55
CA THR A 581 28.76 -23.76 -64.34
C THR A 581 28.39 -23.07 -63.02
N GLY A 582 28.16 -21.75 -63.02
CA GLY A 582 28.04 -20.93 -61.81
C GLY A 582 26.70 -20.94 -61.07
N VAL A 583 25.87 -21.98 -61.17
CA VAL A 583 24.58 -22.04 -60.46
C VAL A 583 24.79 -22.50 -59.00
N MET A 584 24.94 -21.54 -58.09
CA MET A 584 24.97 -21.81 -56.65
C MET A 584 23.55 -22.08 -56.13
N VAL A 585 23.34 -23.24 -55.50
CA VAL A 585 22.10 -23.60 -54.82
C VAL A 585 22.36 -23.65 -53.32
N THR A 586 21.67 -22.81 -52.55
CA THR A 586 21.76 -22.78 -51.07
C THR A 586 20.54 -23.44 -50.47
N VAL A 587 20.73 -24.53 -49.72
CA VAL A 587 19.66 -25.27 -49.06
C VAL A 587 19.71 -25.01 -47.56
N GLU A 588 18.72 -24.28 -47.02
CA GLU A 588 18.48 -24.20 -45.56
C GLU A 588 17.36 -25.18 -45.21
N ALA A 589 17.60 -26.02 -44.19
CA ALA A 589 16.61 -26.93 -43.63
C ALA A 589 16.49 -26.68 -42.12
N ARG A 590 15.27 -26.47 -41.63
CA ARG A 590 14.96 -26.29 -40.22
C ARG A 590 13.97 -27.36 -39.78
N PHE A 591 14.34 -28.13 -38.77
CA PHE A 591 13.47 -29.09 -38.11
C PHE A 591 12.94 -28.46 -36.83
N ILE A 592 11.62 -28.48 -36.65
CA ILE A 592 10.97 -27.99 -35.44
C ILE A 592 10.13 -29.14 -34.88
N ASP A 593 10.41 -29.53 -33.65
CA ASP A 593 9.61 -30.48 -32.88
C ASP A 593 8.89 -29.72 -31.75
N LEU A 594 7.60 -29.98 -31.57
CA LEU A 594 6.75 -29.30 -30.60
C LEU A 594 5.96 -30.36 -29.83
N GLN A 595 6.25 -30.49 -28.54
CA GLN A 595 5.63 -31.48 -27.66
C GLN A 595 4.84 -30.76 -26.56
N ASP A 596 3.53 -31.03 -26.50
CA ASP A 596 2.66 -30.61 -25.40
C ASP A 596 2.41 -31.82 -24.48
N ASN A 597 2.95 -31.75 -23.26
CA ASN A 597 2.94 -32.82 -22.28
C ASN A 597 2.25 -32.36 -20.99
N PHE A 598 0.91 -32.28 -21.02
CA PHE A 598 0.10 -31.96 -19.85
C PHE A 598 -0.26 -33.22 -19.02
N LEU A 599 -0.08 -33.14 -17.70
CA LEU A 599 -0.48 -34.19 -16.76
C LEU A 599 -1.16 -33.55 -15.54
N GLU A 600 -2.44 -33.85 -15.35
CA GLU A 600 -3.20 -33.47 -14.16
C GLU A 600 -3.64 -34.72 -13.39
N SER A 601 -3.32 -34.77 -12.08
CA SER A 601 -3.71 -35.86 -11.20
C SER A 601 -4.49 -35.33 -9.99
N ILE A 602 -5.82 -35.44 -10.03
CA ILE A 602 -6.69 -35.11 -8.88
C ILE A 602 -7.00 -36.40 -8.11
N GLY A 603 -6.40 -36.56 -6.94
CA GLY A 603 -6.59 -37.71 -6.07
C GLY A 603 -7.07 -37.32 -4.67
N VAL A 604 -8.12 -37.98 -4.17
CA VAL A 604 -8.59 -37.84 -2.78
C VAL A 604 -8.27 -39.13 -2.02
N ASN A 605 -7.28 -39.08 -1.14
CA ASN A 605 -6.93 -40.21 -0.28
C ASN A 605 -7.72 -40.16 1.04
N TYR A 606 -8.70 -41.06 1.19
CA TYR A 606 -9.49 -41.20 2.41
C TYR A 606 -9.02 -42.42 3.22
N GLY A 607 -8.06 -42.20 4.13
CA GLY A 607 -7.62 -43.20 5.11
C GLY A 607 -8.41 -43.09 6.42
N ASN A 608 -9.12 -44.15 6.81
CA ASN A 608 -9.68 -44.26 8.16
C ASN A 608 -8.57 -44.74 9.12
N PRO A 609 -8.16 -43.97 10.15
CA PRO A 609 -7.10 -44.39 11.07
C PRO A 609 -7.51 -45.55 11.99
N PHE A 610 -8.80 -45.91 12.05
CA PHE A 610 -9.32 -47.01 12.86
C PHE A 610 -9.43 -48.33 12.08
N ASN A 611 -8.28 -48.86 11.67
CA ASN A 611 -8.02 -50.30 11.59
C ASN A 611 -6.52 -50.56 11.42
N SER A 612 -5.76 -50.33 12.50
CA SER A 612 -4.48 -51.00 12.71
C SER A 612 -4.63 -51.96 13.91
N ASN A 613 -4.21 -53.21 13.69
CA ASN A 613 -4.25 -54.34 14.64
C ASN A 613 -5.63 -54.99 14.90
N LEU A 614 -6.05 -55.86 13.96
CA LEU A 614 -6.42 -57.26 14.25
C LEU A 614 -6.46 -58.09 12.98
#